data_AF-A0A0Q0GCU9-F1
#
_entry.id   AF-A0A0Q0GCU9-F1
#
_cell.length_a   1.000
_cell.length_b   1.000
_cell.length_c   1.000
_cell.angle_alpha   90.00
_cell.angle_beta   90.00
_cell.angle_gamma   90.00
#
_symmetry.space_group_name_H-M   'P 1'
#
loop_
_entity.id
_entity.type
_entity.pdbx_description
1 polymer ?
#
loop_
_entity_poly.entity_id
_entity_poly.type
_entity_poly.pdbx_seq_one_letter_code
_entity_poly.pdbx_strand_id
1 'polypeptide(L)'
;MNRETPSAWIPLYPTSQDCEVAQPVDVLRERERQFRTLVDNMSQLAWTASPRGQVQWYNERWYAYTGTTLEAMVALGWRSVVHPEHRERVMARLQYCFATGSVWEDTFALRGKDGAFNWFLSRALPMRDAQGHITHWLGTHTDITAQVNAEEALRELNESLELRVAERTRELAKANELLQVEIAERAQAEEVLRHAQKMDAIGQLTGGIAHDFNNMLSGVLGALEMIRLRMGAQRFGEVDRYVDAAVSSANRAAALTQRLLTFARRQSLSVGTVDVNCMVRSMEELLRGTVGNHARLHIELEEGLRGIQTDEHQLENALLNLVINARDAVPVAGLIRVRSQALRLVAQDGALAAGDYVRLSVEDNGCGIAQDVIDRVFDPFFTTKPVGQGTGLGLSMVYGFIKQTGGHVQIKSEQGQGTRICLYLPCDAATA
;
A
#
# COMPACT_ATOMS: atom_id res chain seq x y z
N MET A 1 9.67 81.71 11.17
CA MET A 1 8.71 82.61 11.85
C MET A 1 7.35 81.95 11.78
N ASN A 2 7.01 81.16 12.80
CA ASN A 2 6.18 81.57 13.94
C ASN A 2 4.73 81.85 13.49
N ARG A 3 3.69 81.15 13.95
CA ARG A 3 3.50 80.50 15.25
C ARG A 3 2.57 79.30 15.15
N GLU A 4 2.89 78.30 15.96
CA GLU A 4 2.02 77.23 16.45
C GLU A 4 0.78 77.82 17.15
N THR A 5 -0.40 77.23 16.92
CA THR A 5 -1.58 77.42 17.77
C THR A 5 -1.80 76.14 18.59
N PRO A 6 -1.71 76.19 19.93
CA PRO A 6 -1.82 75.00 20.77
C PRO A 6 -3.27 74.63 21.09
N SER A 7 -3.45 73.32 21.34
CA SER A 7 -4.58 72.67 22.00
C SER A 7 -5.12 73.49 23.18
N ALA A 8 -6.42 73.78 23.16
CA ALA A 8 -7.16 74.25 24.33
C ALA A 8 -8.37 73.33 24.57
N TRP A 9 -8.24 72.58 25.65
CA TRP A 9 -9.27 71.79 26.30
C TRP A 9 -10.53 72.62 26.57
N ILE A 10 -11.70 72.08 26.25
CA ILE A 10 -12.97 72.61 26.72
C ILE A 10 -13.26 71.94 28.09
N PRO A 11 -13.52 72.71 29.16
CA PRO A 11 -13.71 72.16 30.50
C PRO A 11 -15.02 71.37 30.59
N LEU A 12 -14.95 70.09 31.00
CA LEU A 12 -16.09 69.26 31.40
C LEU A 12 -16.35 69.35 32.92
N TYR A 13 -16.48 70.56 33.44
CA TYR A 13 -17.01 70.76 34.79
C TYR A 13 -18.08 71.85 34.76
N PRO A 14 -19.35 71.51 35.04
CA PRO A 14 -20.31 72.49 35.48
C PRO A 14 -19.87 73.01 36.85
N THR A 15 -19.88 74.34 36.98
CA THR A 15 -19.88 75.07 38.25
C THR A 15 -20.85 74.45 39.25
N SER A 16 -20.34 74.23 40.46
CA SER A 16 -21.03 73.71 41.63
C SER A 16 -22.24 74.55 42.05
N GLN A 17 -23.44 73.94 41.98
CA GLN A 17 -24.74 74.23 42.63
C GLN A 17 -25.81 73.74 41.62
N ASP A 18 -26.53 72.64 41.80
CA ASP A 18 -27.15 72.09 42.99
C ASP A 18 -27.09 70.55 42.96
N CYS A 19 -26.59 69.96 44.05
CA CYS A 19 -26.73 68.53 44.30
C CYS A 19 -28.17 68.31 44.81
N GLU A 20 -29.15 68.24 43.90
CA GLU A 20 -30.45 67.67 44.24
C GLU A 20 -30.22 66.18 44.51
N VAL A 21 -30.17 65.84 45.79
CA VAL A 21 -30.14 64.46 46.29
C VAL A 21 -31.38 63.78 45.72
N ALA A 22 -31.22 63.03 44.62
CA ALA A 22 -32.26 62.15 44.11
C ALA A 22 -32.80 61.33 45.28
N GLN A 23 -34.11 61.42 45.54
CA GLN A 23 -34.68 60.73 46.69
C GLN A 23 -34.35 59.24 46.56
N PRO A 24 -34.07 58.52 47.67
CA PRO A 24 -33.74 57.09 47.64
C PRO A 24 -34.73 56.24 46.84
N VAL A 25 -35.98 56.70 46.72
CA VAL A 25 -37.07 56.11 45.94
C VAL A 25 -36.84 56.21 44.43
N ASP A 26 -36.28 57.29 43.92
CA ASP A 26 -36.07 57.50 42.48
C ASP A 26 -34.87 56.69 41.97
N VAL A 27 -33.81 56.55 42.78
CA VAL A 27 -32.68 55.66 42.50
C VAL A 27 -33.11 54.18 42.51
N LEU A 28 -34.02 53.80 43.42
CA LEU A 28 -34.57 52.44 43.48
C LEU A 28 -35.43 52.13 42.25
N ARG A 29 -36.31 53.06 41.87
CA ARG A 29 -37.18 52.94 40.68
C ARG A 29 -36.40 52.85 39.39
N GLU A 30 -35.31 53.60 39.26
CA GLU A 30 -34.46 53.56 38.07
C GLU A 30 -33.70 52.24 37.98
N ARG A 31 -33.15 51.73 39.09
CA ARG A 31 -32.52 50.39 39.13
C ARG A 31 -33.52 49.26 38.86
N GLU A 32 -34.73 49.37 39.37
CA GLU A 32 -35.81 48.41 39.11
C GLU A 32 -36.25 48.41 37.64
N ARG A 33 -36.38 49.59 37.02
CA ARG A 33 -36.66 49.72 35.58
C ARG A 33 -35.53 49.13 34.74
N GLN A 34 -34.28 49.48 35.04
CA GLN A 34 -33.12 48.95 34.33
C GLN A 34 -33.02 47.42 34.44
N PHE A 35 -33.28 46.85 35.61
CA PHE A 35 -33.33 45.40 35.79
C PHE A 35 -34.43 44.74 34.95
N ARG A 36 -35.65 45.29 34.96
CA ARG A 36 -36.76 44.78 34.14
C ARG A 36 -36.41 44.83 32.65
N THR A 37 -35.91 45.97 32.16
CA THR A 37 -35.50 46.12 30.76
C THR A 37 -34.42 45.11 30.35
N LEU A 38 -33.45 44.82 31.22
CA LEU A 38 -32.40 43.83 30.92
C LEU A 38 -32.96 42.40 30.82
N VAL A 39 -33.83 41.99 31.74
CA VAL A 39 -34.36 40.62 31.77
C VAL A 39 -35.45 40.40 30.71
N ASP A 40 -36.22 41.43 30.35
CA ASP A 40 -37.21 41.35 29.28
C ASP A 40 -36.56 41.28 27.89
N ASN A 41 -35.36 41.85 27.72
CA ASN A 41 -34.57 41.70 26.49
C ASN A 41 -33.75 40.40 26.44
N MET A 42 -33.81 39.54 27.47
CA MET A 42 -33.11 38.26 27.44
C MET A 42 -33.75 37.30 26.44
N SER A 43 -32.90 36.49 25.79
CA SER A 43 -33.35 35.49 24.81
C SER A 43 -33.98 34.24 25.44
N GLN A 44 -34.00 34.15 26.76
CA GLN A 44 -34.48 32.99 27.52
C GLN A 44 -35.78 33.33 28.26
N LEU A 45 -36.57 32.32 28.61
CA LEU A 45 -37.68 32.53 29.54
C LEU A 45 -37.08 32.67 30.93
N ALA A 46 -37.44 33.70 31.68
CA ALA A 46 -36.87 33.95 33.00
C ALA A 46 -37.97 34.11 34.04
N TRP A 47 -37.66 33.69 35.27
CA TRP A 47 -38.53 33.86 36.42
C TRP A 47 -37.74 34.15 37.68
N THR A 48 -38.37 34.82 38.64
CA THR A 48 -37.82 35.01 39.98
C THR A 48 -38.73 34.39 41.03
N ALA A 49 -38.15 33.85 42.09
CA ALA A 49 -38.90 33.34 43.23
C ALA A 49 -38.38 33.88 44.56
N SER A 50 -39.26 33.94 45.54
CA SER A 50 -38.92 34.24 46.93
C SER A 50 -37.93 33.21 47.51
N PRO A 51 -37.29 33.46 48.66
CA PRO A 51 -36.40 32.48 49.31
C PRO A 51 -37.05 31.12 49.57
N ARG A 52 -38.40 31.11 49.73
CA ARG A 52 -39.20 29.91 49.97
C ARG A 52 -39.59 29.17 48.68
N GLY A 53 -39.15 29.62 47.50
CA GLY A 53 -39.43 28.98 46.22
C GLY A 53 -40.77 29.35 45.59
N GLN A 54 -41.47 30.35 46.14
CA GLN A 54 -42.70 30.87 45.51
C GLN A 54 -42.33 31.81 44.37
N VAL A 55 -42.67 31.46 43.13
CA VAL A 55 -42.42 32.28 41.95
C VAL A 55 -43.21 33.59 42.05
N GLN A 56 -42.52 34.71 41.89
CA GLN A 56 -43.07 36.07 42.06
C GLN A 56 -43.19 36.81 40.72
N TRP A 57 -42.38 36.46 39.73
CA TRP A 57 -42.34 37.16 38.46
C TRP A 57 -41.85 36.26 37.32
N TYR A 58 -42.34 36.54 36.12
CA TYR A 58 -41.86 35.98 34.86
C TYR A 58 -41.61 37.12 33.86
N ASN A 59 -40.63 36.95 32.98
CA ASN A 59 -40.39 37.93 31.91
C ASN A 59 -41.45 37.88 30.81
N GLU A 60 -41.52 38.92 29.97
CA GLU A 60 -42.51 38.98 28.88
C GLU A 60 -42.44 37.77 27.94
N ARG A 61 -41.22 37.24 27.73
CA ARG A 61 -40.99 36.09 26.85
C ARG A 61 -41.66 34.81 27.35
N TRP A 62 -41.77 34.61 28.67
CA TRP A 62 -42.53 33.49 29.24
C TRP A 62 -43.99 33.51 28.79
N TYR A 63 -44.64 34.68 28.89
CA TYR A 63 -46.03 34.84 28.48
C TYR A 63 -46.20 34.74 26.97
N ALA A 64 -45.26 35.32 26.20
CA ALA A 64 -45.26 35.21 24.74
C ALA A 64 -45.12 33.76 24.24
N TYR A 65 -44.33 32.92 24.93
CA TYR A 65 -44.13 31.52 24.61
C TYR A 65 -45.29 30.63 25.06
N THR A 66 -45.70 30.72 26.34
CA THR A 66 -46.71 29.84 26.94
C THR A 66 -48.15 30.25 26.61
N GLY A 67 -48.38 31.51 26.21
CA GLY A 67 -49.72 32.07 26.01
C GLY A 67 -50.51 32.28 27.31
N THR A 68 -49.85 32.14 28.47
CA THR A 68 -50.50 32.30 29.77
C THR A 68 -50.65 33.76 30.15
N THR A 69 -51.57 34.05 31.07
CA THR A 69 -51.70 35.38 31.69
C THR A 69 -51.11 35.36 33.11
N LEU A 70 -50.81 36.54 33.65
CA LEU A 70 -50.38 36.68 35.04
C LEU A 70 -51.39 36.04 36.01
N GLU A 71 -52.69 36.29 35.80
CA GLU A 71 -53.77 35.71 36.60
C GLU A 71 -53.78 34.18 36.54
N ALA A 72 -53.59 33.60 35.36
CA ALA A 72 -53.50 32.15 35.19
C ALA A 72 -52.26 31.56 35.88
N MET A 73 -51.13 32.26 35.84
CA MET A 73 -49.91 31.84 36.56
C MET A 73 -50.04 31.97 38.07
N VAL A 74 -50.78 32.95 38.58
CA VAL A 74 -51.08 33.08 40.01
C VAL A 74 -52.04 31.96 40.46
N ALA A 75 -53.05 31.64 39.65
CA ALA A 75 -54.08 30.66 40.00
C ALA A 75 -53.64 29.19 39.83
N LEU A 76 -52.95 28.86 38.73
CA LEU A 76 -52.60 27.49 38.35
C LEU A 76 -51.10 27.17 38.48
N GLY A 77 -50.26 28.21 38.55
CA GLY A 77 -48.81 28.06 38.66
C GLY A 77 -48.13 27.51 37.41
N TRP A 78 -46.80 27.42 37.48
CA TRP A 78 -45.95 26.84 36.42
C TRP A 78 -46.27 25.38 36.11
N ARG A 79 -46.90 24.64 37.04
CA ARG A 79 -47.31 23.24 36.84
C ARG A 79 -48.28 23.07 35.67
N SER A 80 -49.05 24.10 35.34
CA SER A 80 -50.01 24.08 34.23
C SER A 80 -49.34 24.00 32.84
N VAL A 81 -48.09 24.44 32.72
CA VAL A 81 -47.33 24.46 31.46
C VAL A 81 -46.25 23.38 31.39
N VAL A 82 -45.95 22.69 32.49
CA VAL A 82 -45.03 21.53 32.48
C VAL A 82 -45.75 20.27 32.02
N HIS A 83 -45.08 19.47 31.19
CA HIS A 83 -45.58 18.16 30.75
C HIS A 83 -46.01 17.30 31.95
N PRO A 84 -47.21 16.69 31.93
CA PRO A 84 -47.76 15.95 33.07
C PRO A 84 -46.79 14.94 33.70
N GLU A 85 -46.07 14.17 32.87
CA GLU A 85 -45.12 13.14 33.31
C GLU A 85 -43.89 13.71 34.04
N HIS A 86 -43.54 14.97 33.80
CA HIS A 86 -42.37 15.61 34.42
C HIS A 86 -42.73 16.34 35.72
N ARG A 87 -44.01 16.60 36.00
CA ARG A 87 -44.43 17.50 37.09
C ARG A 87 -43.97 17.03 38.46
N GLU A 88 -44.16 15.75 38.78
CA GLU A 88 -43.81 15.21 40.10
C GLU A 88 -42.30 15.23 40.33
N ARG A 89 -41.53 14.78 39.34
CA ARG A 89 -40.06 14.79 39.35
C ARG A 89 -39.53 16.22 39.53
N VAL A 90 -39.99 17.15 38.71
CA VAL A 90 -39.55 18.55 38.73
C VAL A 90 -39.91 19.20 40.06
N MET A 91 -41.12 18.95 40.57
CA MET A 91 -41.57 19.48 41.86
C MET A 91 -40.70 18.97 43.02
N ALA A 92 -40.46 17.66 43.11
CA ALA A 92 -39.68 17.08 44.20
C ALA A 92 -38.25 17.62 44.22
N ARG A 93 -37.62 17.72 43.05
CA ARG A 93 -36.24 18.18 42.93
C ARG A 93 -36.11 19.71 43.10
N LEU A 94 -37.10 20.51 42.66
CA LEU A 94 -37.15 21.94 42.96
C LEU A 94 -37.29 22.20 44.47
N GLN A 95 -38.18 21.46 45.16
CA GLN A 95 -38.34 21.57 46.62
C GLN A 95 -37.04 21.28 47.36
N TYR A 96 -36.31 20.25 46.95
CA TYR A 96 -34.99 19.93 47.50
C TYR A 96 -33.98 21.07 47.27
N CYS A 97 -33.88 21.60 46.04
CA CYS A 97 -32.96 22.69 45.73
C CYS A 97 -33.27 23.95 46.54
N PHE A 98 -34.55 24.31 46.68
CA PHE A 98 -34.97 25.45 47.49
C PHE A 98 -34.69 25.26 48.99
N ALA A 99 -34.87 24.05 49.53
CA ALA A 99 -34.58 23.76 50.93
C ALA A 99 -33.07 23.77 51.25
N THR A 100 -32.24 23.31 50.31
CA THR A 100 -30.79 23.18 50.49
C THR A 100 -30.00 24.41 50.03
N GLY A 101 -30.61 25.29 49.23
CA GLY A 101 -29.91 26.39 48.59
C GLY A 101 -28.93 25.95 47.50
N SER A 102 -29.11 24.74 46.94
CA SER A 102 -28.31 24.19 45.85
C SER A 102 -28.81 24.66 44.48
N VAL A 103 -27.92 24.66 43.49
CA VAL A 103 -28.28 25.02 42.11
C VAL A 103 -29.27 24.02 41.55
N TRP A 104 -30.34 24.54 40.95
CA TRP A 104 -31.31 23.76 40.19
C TRP A 104 -30.85 23.64 38.74
N GLU A 105 -30.86 22.41 38.22
CA GLU A 105 -30.71 22.13 36.79
C GLU A 105 -31.51 20.87 36.43
N ASP A 106 -32.40 20.98 35.44
CA ASP A 106 -33.14 19.85 34.88
C ASP A 106 -33.63 20.16 33.46
N THR A 107 -33.87 19.10 32.68
CA THR A 107 -34.41 19.18 31.32
C THR A 107 -35.82 18.62 31.29
N PHE A 108 -36.80 19.43 30.85
CA PHE A 108 -38.19 19.02 30.77
C PHE A 108 -38.97 19.82 29.73
N ALA A 109 -40.04 19.20 29.22
CA ALA A 109 -40.87 19.82 28.21
C ALA A 109 -41.84 20.87 28.80
N LEU A 110 -41.89 22.05 28.17
CA LEU A 110 -42.84 23.12 28.46
C LEU A 110 -43.82 23.29 27.30
N ARG A 111 -45.09 23.46 27.64
CA ARG A 111 -46.17 23.68 26.69
C ARG A 111 -46.13 25.11 26.13
N GLY A 112 -46.03 25.22 24.81
CA GLY A 112 -46.20 26.47 24.08
C GLY A 112 -47.68 26.88 23.95
N LYS A 113 -47.92 28.10 23.47
CA LYS A 113 -49.26 28.64 23.19
C LYS A 113 -50.03 27.85 22.11
N ASP A 114 -49.30 27.14 21.26
CA ASP A 114 -49.81 26.22 20.23
C ASP A 114 -50.21 24.85 20.79
N GLY A 115 -49.95 24.61 22.08
CA GLY A 115 -50.22 23.34 22.76
C GLY A 115 -49.12 22.30 22.60
N ALA A 116 -48.09 22.56 21.79
CA ALA A 116 -46.96 21.66 21.61
C ALA A 116 -46.03 21.70 22.83
N PHE A 117 -45.37 20.58 23.13
CA PHE A 117 -44.38 20.50 24.20
C PHE A 117 -42.97 20.55 23.59
N ASN A 118 -42.23 21.60 23.93
CA ASN A 118 -40.84 21.79 23.49
C ASN A 118 -39.90 21.59 24.67
N TRP A 119 -38.68 21.11 24.42
CA TRP A 119 -37.72 20.78 25.46
C TRP A 119 -36.96 22.02 25.94
N PHE A 120 -36.94 22.22 27.25
CA PHE A 120 -36.18 23.31 27.86
C PHE A 120 -35.18 22.78 28.88
N LEU A 121 -33.97 23.35 28.84
CA LEU A 121 -33.01 23.29 29.93
C LEU A 121 -33.37 24.38 30.94
N SER A 122 -33.81 23.97 32.12
CA SER A 122 -34.16 24.85 33.23
C SER A 122 -33.02 24.92 34.22
N ARG A 123 -32.54 26.12 34.53
CA ARG A 123 -31.51 26.39 35.54
C ARG A 123 -31.99 27.43 36.52
N ALA A 124 -31.76 27.25 37.81
CA ALA A 124 -32.04 28.29 38.79
C ALA A 124 -30.93 28.44 39.83
N LEU A 125 -30.55 29.69 40.09
CA LEU A 125 -29.45 30.08 40.96
C LEU A 125 -30.00 30.92 42.14
N PRO A 126 -29.55 30.67 43.38
CA PRO A 126 -29.92 31.48 44.52
C PRO A 126 -29.10 32.79 44.54
N MET A 127 -29.78 33.92 44.60
CA MET A 127 -29.18 35.23 44.88
C MET A 127 -29.08 35.42 46.38
N ARG A 128 -27.89 35.79 46.86
CA ARG A 128 -27.60 35.91 48.30
C ARG A 128 -27.28 37.36 48.68
N ASP A 129 -27.66 37.75 49.90
CA ASP A 129 -27.23 39.02 50.48
C ASP A 129 -25.76 38.94 50.95
N ALA A 130 -25.24 40.06 51.48
CA ALA A 130 -23.88 40.14 52.02
C ALA A 130 -23.67 39.23 53.26
N GLN A 131 -24.74 38.75 53.87
CA GLN A 131 -24.75 37.85 55.02
C GLN A 131 -24.90 36.37 54.60
N GLY A 132 -25.00 36.08 53.29
CA GLY A 132 -25.12 34.73 52.73
C GLY A 132 -26.54 34.16 52.72
N HIS A 133 -27.55 34.91 53.18
CA HIS A 133 -28.94 34.47 53.13
C HIS A 133 -29.48 34.59 51.71
N ILE A 134 -30.28 33.60 51.31
CA ILE A 134 -30.95 33.63 50.00
C ILE A 134 -32.02 34.72 50.05
N THR A 135 -31.92 35.70 49.15
CA THR A 135 -32.89 36.78 49.00
C THR A 135 -33.92 36.45 47.93
N HIS A 136 -33.48 35.87 46.81
CA HIS A 136 -34.34 35.48 45.69
C HIS A 136 -33.69 34.33 44.92
N TRP A 137 -34.49 33.62 44.13
CA TRP A 137 -34.00 32.71 43.11
C TRP A 137 -34.19 33.34 41.74
N LEU A 138 -33.19 33.19 40.86
CA LEU A 138 -33.30 33.54 39.45
C LEU A 138 -33.26 32.26 38.64
N GLY A 139 -34.33 31.99 37.90
CA GLY A 139 -34.46 30.84 37.03
C GLY A 139 -34.54 31.23 35.56
N THR A 140 -33.95 30.41 34.70
CA THR A 140 -33.98 30.57 33.24
C THR A 140 -34.34 29.26 32.56
N HIS A 141 -35.09 29.35 31.46
CA HIS A 141 -35.38 28.25 30.56
C HIS A 141 -34.78 28.56 29.19
N THR A 142 -33.80 27.75 28.78
CA THR A 142 -33.22 27.76 27.44
C THR A 142 -33.92 26.70 26.59
N ASP A 143 -34.44 27.08 25.42
CA ASP A 143 -35.01 26.12 24.46
C ASP A 143 -33.89 25.26 23.88
N ILE A 144 -34.00 23.95 24.06
CA ILE A 144 -33.05 22.94 23.55
C ILE A 144 -33.73 21.96 22.58
N THR A 145 -34.91 22.28 22.09
CA THR A 145 -35.71 21.39 21.21
C THR A 145 -34.97 21.04 19.94
N ALA A 146 -34.34 22.04 19.31
CA ALA A 146 -33.51 21.81 18.13
C ALA A 146 -32.33 20.88 18.41
N GLN A 147 -31.75 20.95 19.61
CA GLN A 147 -30.65 20.08 20.01
C GLN A 147 -31.14 18.64 20.25
N VAL A 148 -32.22 18.46 21.02
CA VAL A 148 -32.78 17.13 21.29
C VAL A 148 -33.20 16.43 19.99
N ASN A 149 -33.86 17.16 19.08
CA ASN A 149 -34.27 16.60 17.78
C ASN A 149 -33.06 16.23 16.92
N ALA A 150 -31.98 17.02 16.94
CA ALA A 150 -30.75 16.70 16.20
C ALA A 150 -30.04 15.48 16.77
N GLU A 151 -29.98 15.35 18.11
CA GLU A 151 -29.41 14.17 18.78
C GLU A 151 -30.21 12.90 18.44
N GLU A 152 -31.53 12.98 18.42
CA GLU A 152 -32.39 11.85 18.04
C GLU A 152 -32.24 11.47 16.57
N ALA A 153 -32.23 12.44 15.66
CA ALA A 153 -32.01 12.19 14.23
C ALA A 153 -30.62 11.58 13.95
N LEU A 154 -29.58 12.01 14.67
CA LEU A 154 -28.24 11.42 14.59
C LEU A 154 -28.23 9.98 15.08
N ARG A 155 -28.94 9.68 16.18
CA ARG A 155 -29.06 8.31 16.69
C ARG A 155 -29.73 7.41 15.66
N GLU A 156 -30.87 7.83 15.11
CA GLU A 156 -31.59 7.06 14.07
C GLU A 156 -30.74 6.83 12.81
N LEU A 157 -30.01 7.87 12.37
CA LEU A 157 -29.10 7.75 11.24
C LEU A 157 -27.97 6.77 11.52
N ASN A 158 -27.38 6.83 12.73
CA ASN A 158 -26.30 5.93 13.11
C ASN A 158 -26.78 4.47 13.15
N GLU A 159 -27.95 4.20 13.74
CA GLU A 159 -28.56 2.86 13.73
C GLU A 159 -28.81 2.36 12.30
N SER A 160 -29.30 3.24 11.41
CA SER A 160 -29.51 2.88 10.00
C SER A 160 -28.18 2.61 9.26
N LEU A 161 -27.15 3.39 9.54
CA LEU A 161 -25.81 3.21 8.96
C LEU A 161 -25.17 1.90 9.44
N GLU A 162 -25.28 1.57 10.72
CA GLU A 162 -24.78 0.32 11.29
C GLU A 162 -25.43 -0.89 10.61
N LEU A 163 -26.74 -0.85 10.37
CA LEU A 163 -27.45 -1.89 9.62
C LEU A 163 -26.93 -2.03 8.18
N ARG A 164 -26.77 -0.90 7.46
CA ARG A 164 -26.26 -0.91 6.08
C ARG A 164 -24.81 -1.40 6.01
N VAL A 165 -23.96 -1.00 6.95
CA VAL A 165 -22.57 -1.45 7.02
C VAL A 165 -22.54 -2.95 7.29
N ALA A 166 -23.37 -3.46 8.20
CA ALA A 166 -23.45 -4.89 8.48
C ALA A 166 -23.91 -5.70 7.25
N GLU A 167 -24.92 -5.21 6.52
CA GLU A 167 -25.40 -5.83 5.28
C GLU A 167 -24.31 -5.86 4.20
N ARG A 168 -23.69 -4.70 3.90
CA ARG A 168 -22.61 -4.60 2.90
C ARG A 168 -21.39 -5.43 3.27
N THR A 169 -21.07 -5.53 4.55
CA THR A 169 -19.95 -6.36 5.03
C THR A 169 -20.23 -7.85 4.78
N ARG A 170 -21.47 -8.31 4.99
CA ARG A 170 -21.86 -9.70 4.68
C ARG A 170 -21.83 -9.97 3.18
N GLU A 171 -22.33 -9.05 2.36
CA GLU A 171 -22.27 -9.18 0.89
C GLU A 171 -20.83 -9.26 0.40
N LEU A 172 -19.96 -8.38 0.91
CA LEU A 172 -18.55 -8.36 0.53
C LEU A 172 -17.82 -9.63 0.98
N ALA A 173 -18.09 -10.14 2.19
CA ALA A 173 -17.53 -11.40 2.66
C ALA A 173 -17.90 -12.57 1.74
N LYS A 174 -19.19 -12.66 1.36
CA LYS A 174 -19.67 -13.69 0.43
C LYS A 174 -19.04 -13.57 -0.95
N ALA A 175 -18.90 -12.35 -1.48
CA ALA A 175 -18.25 -12.13 -2.77
C ALA A 175 -16.76 -12.50 -2.73
N ASN A 176 -16.07 -12.21 -1.63
CA ASN A 176 -14.66 -12.55 -1.45
C ASN A 176 -14.45 -14.07 -1.36
N GLU A 177 -15.31 -14.79 -0.63
CA GLU A 177 -15.28 -16.26 -0.59
C GLU A 177 -15.45 -16.87 -2.00
N LEU A 178 -16.41 -16.37 -2.80
CA LEU A 178 -16.61 -16.84 -4.17
C LEU A 178 -15.39 -16.56 -5.05
N LEU A 179 -14.80 -15.36 -4.95
CA LEU A 179 -13.59 -15.01 -5.70
C LEU A 179 -12.39 -15.90 -5.33
N GLN A 180 -12.23 -16.26 -4.04
CA GLN A 180 -11.16 -17.15 -3.62
C GLN A 180 -11.30 -18.55 -4.23
N VAL A 181 -12.52 -19.07 -4.32
CA VAL A 181 -12.80 -20.36 -4.99
C VAL A 181 -12.45 -20.27 -6.47
N GLU A 182 -12.89 -19.22 -7.17
CA GLU A 182 -12.60 -19.04 -8.60
C GLU A 182 -11.09 -18.91 -8.86
N ILE A 183 -10.36 -18.17 -8.02
CA ILE A 183 -8.90 -18.05 -8.12
C ILE A 183 -8.22 -19.41 -7.95
N ALA A 184 -8.67 -20.21 -6.99
CA ALA A 184 -8.11 -21.55 -6.76
C ALA A 184 -8.37 -22.50 -7.95
N GLU A 185 -9.58 -22.49 -8.49
CA GLU A 185 -9.95 -23.28 -9.69
C GLU A 185 -9.12 -22.85 -10.90
N ARG A 186 -8.98 -21.54 -11.13
CA ARG A 186 -8.18 -21.00 -12.22
C ARG A 186 -6.70 -21.37 -12.08
N ALA A 187 -6.13 -21.25 -10.88
CA ALA A 187 -4.74 -21.63 -10.63
C ALA A 187 -4.49 -23.13 -10.90
N GLN A 188 -5.43 -24.00 -10.54
CA GLN A 188 -5.35 -25.43 -10.84
C GLN A 188 -5.43 -25.69 -12.35
N ALA A 189 -6.35 -25.03 -13.06
CA ALA A 189 -6.48 -25.17 -14.51
C ALA A 189 -5.22 -24.68 -15.26
N GLU A 190 -4.63 -23.58 -14.82
CA GLU A 190 -3.37 -23.05 -15.38
C GLU A 190 -2.20 -24.03 -15.17
N GLU A 191 -2.08 -24.66 -13.99
CA GLU A 191 -1.04 -25.66 -13.75
C GLU A 191 -1.24 -26.93 -14.60
N VAL A 192 -2.49 -27.39 -14.76
CA VAL A 192 -2.81 -28.52 -15.66
C VAL A 192 -2.45 -28.18 -17.10
N LEU A 193 -2.81 -26.98 -17.57
CA LEU A 193 -2.49 -26.53 -18.92
C LEU A 193 -0.97 -26.44 -19.12
N ARG A 194 -0.26 -25.86 -18.16
CA ARG A 194 1.20 -25.79 -18.19
C ARG A 194 1.86 -27.17 -18.21
N HIS A 195 1.31 -28.11 -17.44
CA HIS A 195 1.77 -29.51 -17.45
C HIS A 195 1.48 -30.17 -18.80
N ALA A 196 0.30 -29.94 -19.39
CA ALA A 196 -0.06 -30.46 -20.71
C ALA A 196 0.85 -29.87 -21.82
N GLN A 197 1.10 -28.56 -21.83
CA GLN A 197 2.05 -27.92 -22.74
C GLN A 197 3.47 -28.49 -22.60
N LYS A 198 3.90 -28.74 -21.36
CA LYS A 198 5.17 -29.42 -21.11
C LYS A 198 5.15 -30.84 -21.67
N MET A 199 4.06 -31.56 -21.52
CA MET A 199 3.91 -32.92 -22.03
C MET A 199 3.87 -32.98 -23.57
N ASP A 200 3.20 -32.02 -24.21
CA ASP A 200 3.16 -31.89 -25.67
C ASP A 200 4.54 -31.51 -26.23
N ALA A 201 5.23 -30.58 -25.57
CA ALA A 201 6.61 -30.25 -25.91
C ALA A 201 7.53 -31.47 -25.75
N ILE A 202 7.41 -32.22 -24.64
CA ILE A 202 8.11 -33.49 -24.44
C ILE A 202 7.73 -34.50 -25.52
N GLY A 203 6.47 -34.57 -25.96
CA GLY A 203 6.00 -35.48 -27.00
C GLY A 203 6.64 -35.21 -28.36
N GLN A 204 6.68 -33.94 -28.79
CA GLN A 204 7.39 -33.53 -30.01
C GLN A 204 8.90 -33.73 -29.88
N LEU A 205 9.46 -33.43 -28.70
CA LEU A 205 10.87 -33.65 -28.39
C LEU A 205 11.23 -35.13 -28.40
N THR A 206 10.40 -36.03 -27.86
CA THR A 206 10.70 -37.46 -27.76
C THR A 206 10.82 -38.08 -29.16
N GLY A 207 9.98 -37.67 -30.11
CA GLY A 207 10.08 -38.10 -31.51
C GLY A 207 11.36 -37.63 -32.20
N GLY A 208 11.70 -36.34 -32.08
CA GLY A 208 12.92 -35.76 -32.67
C GLY A 208 14.21 -36.25 -31.99
N ILE A 209 14.21 -36.37 -30.66
CA ILE A 209 15.33 -36.86 -29.86
C ILE A 209 15.56 -38.35 -30.13
N ALA A 210 14.53 -39.18 -30.18
CA ALA A 210 14.70 -40.60 -30.48
C ALA A 210 15.35 -40.79 -31.86
N HIS A 211 14.93 -40.00 -32.84
CA HIS A 211 15.55 -39.99 -34.16
C HIS A 211 17.03 -39.59 -34.11
N ASP A 212 17.37 -38.51 -33.41
CA ASP A 212 18.77 -38.04 -33.30
C ASP A 212 19.65 -38.98 -32.48
N PHE A 213 19.09 -39.60 -31.42
CA PHE A 213 19.78 -40.60 -30.61
C PHE A 213 20.07 -41.85 -31.44
N ASN A 214 19.10 -42.32 -32.22
CA ASN A 214 19.28 -43.42 -33.16
C ASN A 214 20.34 -43.08 -34.21
N ASN A 215 20.36 -41.86 -34.75
CA ASN A 215 21.39 -41.44 -35.71
C ASN A 215 22.81 -41.47 -35.13
N MET A 216 22.98 -41.05 -33.88
CA MET A 216 24.28 -41.10 -33.20
C MET A 216 24.70 -42.54 -32.90
N LEU A 217 23.77 -43.39 -32.45
CA LEU A 217 24.03 -44.81 -32.22
C LEU A 217 24.40 -45.53 -33.52
N SER A 218 23.69 -45.26 -34.62
CA SER A 218 24.03 -45.79 -35.93
C SER A 218 25.42 -45.34 -36.39
N GLY A 219 25.81 -44.10 -36.09
CA GLY A 219 27.16 -43.61 -36.35
C GLY A 219 28.24 -44.37 -35.56
N VAL A 220 28.02 -44.62 -34.27
CA VAL A 220 28.93 -45.42 -33.43
C VAL A 220 29.00 -46.87 -33.91
N LEU A 221 27.85 -47.50 -34.14
CA LEU A 221 27.76 -48.89 -34.60
C LEU A 221 28.43 -49.08 -35.96
N GLY A 222 28.15 -48.20 -36.93
CA GLY A 222 28.74 -48.26 -38.26
C GLY A 222 30.26 -48.05 -38.24
N ALA A 223 30.75 -47.15 -37.38
CA ALA A 223 32.19 -46.96 -37.19
C ALA A 223 32.86 -48.21 -36.59
N LEU A 224 32.27 -48.82 -35.57
CA LEU A 224 32.75 -50.07 -34.96
C LEU A 224 32.76 -51.24 -35.95
N GLU A 225 31.74 -51.33 -36.82
CA GLU A 225 31.65 -52.36 -37.85
C GLU A 225 32.75 -52.20 -38.91
N MET A 226 33.06 -50.95 -39.30
CA MET A 226 34.16 -50.65 -40.20
C MET A 226 35.54 -50.92 -39.58
N ILE A 227 35.72 -50.64 -38.29
CA ILE A 227 36.94 -51.02 -37.55
C ILE A 227 37.14 -52.54 -37.63
N ARG A 228 36.09 -53.31 -37.32
CA ARG A 228 36.14 -54.78 -37.35
C ARG A 228 36.48 -55.32 -38.73
N LEU A 229 35.89 -54.74 -39.78
CA LEU A 229 36.16 -55.11 -41.18
C LEU A 229 37.62 -54.81 -41.58
N ARG A 230 38.16 -53.64 -41.20
CA ARG A 230 39.54 -53.24 -41.55
C ARG A 230 40.60 -54.02 -40.80
N MET A 231 40.34 -54.35 -39.53
CA MET A 231 41.20 -55.24 -38.75
C MET A 231 41.29 -56.64 -39.35
N GLY A 232 40.15 -57.21 -39.79
CA GLY A 232 40.13 -58.51 -40.47
C GLY A 232 40.92 -58.52 -41.79
N ALA A 233 41.00 -57.37 -42.47
CA ALA A 233 41.79 -57.18 -43.69
C ALA A 233 43.25 -56.73 -43.45
N GLN A 234 43.73 -56.71 -42.19
CA GLN A 234 45.05 -56.22 -41.78
C GLN A 234 45.40 -54.78 -42.22
N ARG A 235 44.38 -53.93 -42.45
CA ARG A 235 44.54 -52.52 -42.85
C ARG A 235 44.52 -51.60 -41.62
N PHE A 236 45.48 -51.79 -40.73
CA PHE A 236 45.52 -51.10 -39.43
C PHE A 236 45.66 -49.58 -39.54
N GLY A 237 46.36 -49.07 -40.57
CA GLY A 237 46.54 -47.63 -40.79
C GLY A 237 45.25 -46.86 -41.12
N GLU A 238 44.13 -47.54 -41.38
CA GLU A 238 42.84 -46.91 -41.68
C GLU A 238 41.82 -47.02 -40.55
N VAL A 239 42.21 -47.59 -39.40
CA VAL A 239 41.32 -47.79 -38.25
C VAL A 239 41.07 -46.47 -37.51
N ASP A 240 42.08 -45.62 -37.41
CA ASP A 240 42.07 -44.39 -36.61
C ASP A 240 40.91 -43.46 -36.96
N ARG A 241 40.67 -43.22 -38.26
CA ARG A 241 39.55 -42.38 -38.73
C ARG A 241 38.17 -42.88 -38.27
N TYR A 242 38.02 -44.19 -38.09
CA TYR A 242 36.75 -44.78 -37.67
C TYR A 242 36.62 -44.75 -36.14
N VAL A 243 37.74 -44.87 -35.41
CA VAL A 243 37.77 -44.63 -33.96
C VAL A 243 37.35 -43.19 -33.66
N ASP A 244 37.92 -42.21 -34.37
CA ASP A 244 37.57 -40.80 -34.23
C ASP A 244 36.09 -40.53 -34.54
N ALA A 245 35.54 -41.17 -35.58
CA ALA A 245 34.14 -41.05 -35.94
C ALA A 245 33.19 -41.62 -34.86
N ALA A 246 33.57 -42.74 -34.23
CA ALA A 246 32.83 -43.34 -33.12
C ALA A 246 32.87 -42.45 -31.87
N VAL A 247 34.05 -41.96 -31.49
CA VAL A 247 34.24 -41.07 -30.33
C VAL A 247 33.47 -39.76 -30.52
N SER A 248 33.52 -39.17 -31.71
CA SER A 248 32.75 -37.95 -32.03
C SER A 248 31.23 -38.18 -31.90
N SER A 249 30.71 -39.32 -32.39
CA SER A 249 29.29 -39.65 -32.24
C SER A 249 28.88 -39.92 -30.79
N ALA A 250 29.74 -40.57 -30.00
CA ALA A 250 29.50 -40.81 -28.56
C ALA A 250 29.50 -39.51 -27.74
N ASN A 251 30.44 -38.60 -28.01
CA ASN A 251 30.51 -37.30 -27.33
C ASN A 251 29.28 -36.42 -27.63
N ARG A 252 28.77 -36.46 -28.86
CA ARG A 252 27.51 -35.78 -29.22
C ARG A 252 26.32 -36.35 -28.45
N ALA A 253 26.24 -37.68 -28.29
CA ALA A 253 25.18 -38.32 -27.53
C ALA A 253 25.22 -37.93 -26.04
N ALA A 254 26.41 -37.90 -25.44
CA ALA A 254 26.60 -37.47 -24.04
C ALA A 254 26.21 -36.00 -23.80
N ALA A 255 26.54 -35.11 -24.74
CA ALA A 255 26.15 -33.71 -24.66
C ALA A 255 24.61 -33.51 -24.73
N LEU A 256 23.91 -34.33 -25.53
CA LEU A 256 22.46 -34.29 -25.64
C LEU A 256 21.76 -34.78 -24.36
N THR A 257 22.22 -35.88 -23.77
CA THR A 257 21.66 -36.40 -22.50
C THR A 257 21.87 -35.44 -21.34
N GLN A 258 23.04 -34.82 -21.22
CA GLN A 258 23.30 -33.82 -20.18
C GLN A 258 22.29 -32.65 -20.26
N ARG A 259 22.00 -32.17 -21.47
CA ARG A 259 21.04 -31.06 -21.69
C ARG A 259 19.60 -31.45 -21.36
N LEU A 260 19.21 -32.71 -21.64
CA LEU A 260 17.88 -33.23 -21.28
C LEU A 260 17.71 -33.33 -19.77
N LEU A 261 18.73 -33.78 -19.05
CA LEU A 261 18.72 -33.86 -17.60
C LEU A 261 18.65 -32.47 -16.94
N THR A 262 19.31 -31.46 -17.51
CA THR A 262 19.20 -30.06 -17.06
C THR A 262 17.79 -29.51 -17.27
N PHE A 263 17.13 -29.80 -18.40
CA PHE A 263 15.74 -29.38 -18.65
C PHE A 263 14.72 -30.10 -17.76
N ALA A 264 14.98 -31.35 -17.38
CA ALA A 264 14.06 -32.17 -16.60
C ALA A 264 14.08 -31.83 -15.09
N ARG A 265 15.17 -31.28 -14.54
CA ARG A 265 15.31 -31.04 -13.10
C ARG A 265 14.52 -29.82 -12.62
N ARG A 266 13.50 -30.06 -11.79
CA ARG A 266 12.99 -29.07 -10.82
C ARG A 266 13.95 -29.05 -9.63
N GLN A 267 14.86 -28.10 -9.57
CA GLN A 267 15.65 -27.85 -8.35
C GLN A 267 15.12 -26.57 -7.70
N SER A 268 14.70 -26.66 -6.44
CA SER A 268 14.40 -25.50 -5.61
C SER A 268 15.69 -24.67 -5.50
N LEU A 269 15.62 -23.36 -5.77
CA LEU A 269 16.78 -22.47 -5.65
C LEU A 269 17.33 -22.53 -4.22
N SER A 270 18.60 -22.88 -4.04
CA SER A 270 19.28 -22.76 -2.76
C SER A 270 19.90 -21.37 -2.69
N VAL A 271 19.10 -20.38 -2.32
CA VAL A 271 19.53 -18.99 -2.24
C VAL A 271 20.52 -18.82 -1.09
N GLY A 272 21.71 -18.32 -1.40
CA GLY A 272 22.76 -17.98 -0.45
C GLY A 272 23.44 -16.66 -0.82
N THR A 273 24.34 -16.18 0.05
CA THR A 273 25.16 -15.00 -0.25
C THR A 273 26.32 -15.42 -1.15
N VAL A 274 26.36 -14.91 -2.38
CA VAL A 274 27.37 -15.27 -3.38
C VAL A 274 28.29 -14.07 -3.66
N ASP A 275 29.60 -14.30 -3.56
CA ASP A 275 30.62 -13.39 -4.09
C ASP A 275 30.87 -13.73 -5.57
N VAL A 276 30.37 -12.86 -6.46
CA VAL A 276 30.46 -13.06 -7.91
C VAL A 276 31.91 -13.16 -8.38
N ASN A 277 32.84 -12.42 -7.79
CA ASN A 277 34.24 -12.48 -8.19
C ASN A 277 34.90 -13.78 -7.76
N CYS A 278 34.59 -14.26 -6.56
CA CYS A 278 35.06 -15.56 -6.08
C CYS A 278 34.58 -16.69 -7.00
N MET A 279 33.29 -16.68 -7.33
CA MET A 279 32.65 -17.64 -8.24
C MET A 279 33.25 -17.59 -9.67
N VAL A 280 33.43 -16.39 -10.26
CA VAL A 280 34.02 -16.31 -11.61
C VAL A 280 35.47 -16.81 -11.62
N ARG A 281 36.24 -16.55 -10.55
CA ARG A 281 37.62 -17.06 -10.42
C ARG A 281 37.67 -18.57 -10.24
N SER A 282 36.76 -19.16 -9.45
CA SER A 282 36.70 -20.63 -9.29
C SER A 282 36.37 -21.33 -10.61
N MET A 283 35.56 -20.69 -11.48
CA MET A 283 35.19 -21.20 -12.79
C MET A 283 36.26 -20.97 -13.88
N GLU A 284 37.33 -20.22 -13.63
CA GLU A 284 38.26 -19.76 -14.68
C GLU A 284 38.85 -20.91 -15.51
N GLU A 285 39.29 -21.99 -14.85
CA GLU A 285 39.85 -23.16 -15.53
C GLU A 285 38.82 -23.84 -16.45
N LEU A 286 37.59 -24.01 -15.96
CA LEU A 286 36.48 -24.60 -16.71
C LEU A 286 36.08 -23.72 -17.91
N LEU A 287 36.01 -22.39 -17.71
CA LEU A 287 35.68 -21.45 -18.79
C LEU A 287 36.77 -21.45 -19.86
N ARG A 288 38.06 -21.42 -19.47
CA ARG A 288 39.18 -21.53 -20.41
C ARG A 288 39.14 -22.85 -21.18
N GLY A 289 38.86 -23.98 -20.51
CA GLY A 289 38.70 -25.28 -21.16
C GLY A 289 37.53 -25.33 -22.15
N THR A 290 36.42 -24.66 -21.82
CA THR A 290 35.23 -24.58 -22.68
C THR A 290 35.46 -23.72 -23.92
N VAL A 291 36.17 -22.61 -23.77
CA VAL A 291 36.55 -21.73 -24.90
C VAL A 291 37.63 -22.40 -25.77
N GLY A 292 38.58 -23.09 -25.14
CA GLY A 292 39.67 -23.79 -25.82
C GLY A 292 40.51 -22.87 -26.71
N ASN A 293 41.10 -23.44 -27.77
CA ASN A 293 41.89 -22.68 -28.75
C ASN A 293 41.03 -21.87 -29.74
N HIS A 294 39.70 -21.86 -29.58
CA HIS A 294 38.78 -21.20 -30.49
C HIS A 294 38.80 -19.68 -30.34
N ALA A 295 38.92 -19.17 -29.11
CA ALA A 295 38.92 -17.73 -28.83
C ALA A 295 39.79 -17.39 -27.62
N ARG A 296 40.15 -16.10 -27.46
CA ARG A 296 40.83 -15.57 -26.29
C ARG A 296 39.81 -15.15 -25.25
N LEU A 297 39.94 -15.70 -24.04
CA LEU A 297 39.11 -15.33 -22.88
C LEU A 297 39.84 -14.30 -22.02
N HIS A 298 39.21 -13.15 -21.79
CA HIS A 298 39.67 -12.11 -20.86
C HIS A 298 38.66 -11.97 -19.72
N ILE A 299 39.15 -11.98 -18.49
CA ILE A 299 38.33 -11.84 -17.28
C ILE A 299 38.77 -10.55 -16.57
N GLU A 300 37.86 -9.58 -16.46
CA GLU A 300 38.12 -8.28 -15.82
C GLU A 300 37.12 -8.09 -14.66
N LEU A 301 37.60 -8.22 -13.42
CA LEU A 301 36.75 -8.20 -12.23
C LEU A 301 37.01 -6.95 -11.40
N GLU A 302 35.99 -6.12 -11.20
CA GLU A 302 36.07 -4.95 -10.31
C GLU A 302 36.22 -5.40 -8.85
N GLU A 303 37.14 -4.82 -8.10
CA GLU A 303 37.34 -5.17 -6.69
C GLU A 303 36.28 -4.52 -5.79
N GLY A 304 35.99 -5.15 -4.64
CA GLY A 304 35.07 -4.58 -3.64
C GLY A 304 33.57 -4.72 -3.96
N LEU A 305 33.18 -5.66 -4.81
CA LEU A 305 31.76 -5.97 -5.07
C LEU A 305 31.07 -6.49 -3.80
N ARG A 306 29.81 -6.10 -3.61
CA ARG A 306 28.96 -6.65 -2.56
C ARG A 306 28.50 -8.06 -2.93
N GLY A 307 28.30 -8.91 -1.91
CA GLY A 307 27.65 -10.20 -2.09
C GLY A 307 26.18 -10.03 -2.50
N ILE A 308 25.70 -10.92 -3.37
CA ILE A 308 24.31 -10.95 -3.85
C ILE A 308 23.58 -12.16 -3.27
N GLN A 309 22.26 -12.06 -3.08
CA GLN A 309 21.44 -13.20 -2.65
C GLN A 309 20.95 -13.99 -3.85
N THR A 310 21.63 -15.09 -4.17
CA THR A 310 21.29 -15.93 -5.33
C THR A 310 21.68 -17.39 -5.12
N ASP A 311 21.26 -18.27 -6.01
CA ASP A 311 21.79 -19.63 -6.13
C ASP A 311 23.11 -19.59 -6.91
N GLU A 312 24.20 -20.02 -6.26
CA GLU A 312 25.55 -20.04 -6.83
C GLU A 312 25.62 -20.95 -8.07
N HIS A 313 25.11 -22.18 -7.98
CA HIS A 313 25.15 -23.14 -9.08
C HIS A 313 24.33 -22.70 -10.29
N GLN A 314 23.20 -22.03 -10.09
CA GLN A 314 22.43 -21.48 -11.22
C GLN A 314 23.17 -20.31 -11.87
N LEU A 315 23.86 -19.47 -11.08
CA LEU A 315 24.66 -18.38 -11.62
C LEU A 315 25.89 -18.89 -12.38
N GLU A 316 26.57 -19.93 -11.87
CA GLU A 316 27.65 -20.63 -12.58
C GLU A 316 27.17 -21.16 -13.93
N ASN A 317 26.03 -21.88 -13.94
CA ASN A 317 25.44 -22.40 -15.17
C ASN A 317 25.03 -21.30 -16.14
N ALA A 318 24.52 -20.17 -15.63
CA ALA A 318 24.17 -19.03 -16.45
C ALA A 318 25.41 -18.44 -17.14
N LEU A 319 26.49 -18.22 -16.39
CA LEU A 319 27.77 -17.75 -16.93
C LEU A 319 28.32 -18.70 -17.99
N LEU A 320 28.32 -20.01 -17.71
CA LEU A 320 28.80 -21.02 -18.65
C LEU A 320 27.99 -21.00 -19.96
N ASN A 321 26.66 -20.91 -19.87
CA ASN A 321 25.79 -20.82 -21.05
C ASN A 321 26.09 -19.57 -21.89
N LEU A 322 26.31 -18.42 -21.25
CA LEU A 322 26.69 -17.19 -21.95
C LEU A 322 28.05 -17.32 -22.65
N VAL A 323 29.05 -17.92 -21.98
CA VAL A 323 30.39 -18.12 -22.57
C VAL A 323 30.35 -19.13 -23.72
N ILE A 324 29.55 -20.20 -23.63
CA ILE A 324 29.34 -21.14 -24.75
C ILE A 324 28.70 -20.42 -25.94
N ASN A 325 27.66 -19.60 -25.69
CA ASN A 325 27.00 -18.84 -26.74
C ASN A 325 27.96 -17.85 -27.42
N ALA A 326 28.78 -17.15 -26.63
CA ALA A 326 29.82 -16.25 -27.12
C ALA A 326 30.86 -17.00 -27.97
N ARG A 327 31.37 -18.15 -27.49
CA ARG A 327 32.33 -18.98 -28.22
C ARG A 327 31.79 -19.43 -29.58
N ASP A 328 30.54 -19.88 -29.61
CA ASP A 328 29.94 -20.35 -30.86
C ASP A 328 29.65 -19.20 -31.85
N ALA A 329 29.56 -17.95 -31.37
CA ALA A 329 29.30 -16.77 -32.19
C ALA A 329 30.58 -16.14 -32.76
N VAL A 330 31.74 -16.36 -32.12
CA VAL A 330 33.02 -15.76 -32.53
C VAL A 330 33.72 -16.59 -33.62
N PRO A 331 34.45 -15.94 -34.54
CA PRO A 331 35.37 -16.63 -35.44
C PRO A 331 36.56 -17.24 -34.68
N VAL A 332 37.30 -18.12 -35.33
CA VAL A 332 38.54 -18.69 -34.78
C VAL A 332 39.53 -17.55 -34.49
N ALA A 333 40.11 -17.55 -33.28
CA ALA A 333 40.91 -16.47 -32.68
C ALA A 333 40.14 -15.19 -32.33
N GLY A 334 38.81 -15.29 -32.15
CA GLY A 334 37.98 -14.21 -31.61
C GLY A 334 38.27 -13.87 -30.14
N LEU A 335 37.49 -12.96 -29.59
CA LEU A 335 37.65 -12.42 -28.24
C LEU A 335 36.35 -12.55 -27.46
N ILE A 336 36.46 -13.09 -26.24
CA ILE A 336 35.37 -13.16 -25.26
C ILE A 336 35.85 -12.46 -24.00
N ARG A 337 35.06 -11.51 -23.49
CA ARG A 337 35.32 -10.79 -22.24
C ARG A 337 34.23 -11.10 -21.22
N VAL A 338 34.64 -11.48 -20.02
CA VAL A 338 33.76 -11.59 -18.84
C VAL A 338 34.11 -10.44 -17.90
N ARG A 339 33.11 -9.65 -17.51
CA ARG A 339 33.28 -8.50 -16.62
C ARG A 339 32.31 -8.52 -15.45
N SER A 340 32.79 -8.16 -14.26
CA SER A 340 31.94 -7.86 -13.10
C SER A 340 32.16 -6.42 -12.65
N GLN A 341 31.07 -5.69 -12.40
CA GLN A 341 31.11 -4.27 -12.05
C GLN A 341 30.03 -3.90 -11.05
N ALA A 342 30.31 -2.91 -10.19
CA ALA A 342 29.30 -2.35 -9.29
C ALA A 342 28.47 -1.30 -10.04
N LEU A 343 27.15 -1.34 -9.85
CA LEU A 343 26.24 -0.35 -10.42
C LEU A 343 25.25 0.14 -9.37
N ARG A 344 25.21 1.45 -9.15
CA ARG A 344 24.19 2.10 -8.32
C ARG A 344 23.23 2.90 -9.19
N LEU A 345 21.95 2.54 -9.14
CA LEU A 345 20.88 3.26 -9.83
C LEU A 345 20.18 4.19 -8.84
N VAL A 346 20.28 5.50 -9.07
CA VAL A 346 19.67 6.54 -8.22
C VAL A 346 18.16 6.69 -8.48
N ALA A 347 17.72 6.37 -9.69
CA ALA A 347 16.32 6.36 -10.11
C ALA A 347 16.05 5.13 -10.97
N GLN A 348 14.78 4.77 -11.15
CA GLN A 348 14.37 3.70 -12.05
C GLN A 348 14.83 4.01 -13.48
N ASP A 349 15.49 3.04 -14.11
CA ASP A 349 15.93 3.11 -15.50
C ASP A 349 15.30 1.95 -16.28
N GLY A 350 14.25 2.25 -17.04
CA GLY A 350 13.44 1.27 -17.74
C GLY A 350 12.86 0.20 -16.80
N ALA A 351 13.32 -1.04 -16.96
CA ALA A 351 12.87 -2.21 -16.20
C ALA A 351 13.75 -2.52 -14.96
N LEU A 352 14.75 -1.69 -14.66
CA LEU A 352 15.58 -1.78 -13.46
C LEU A 352 15.12 -0.78 -12.40
N ALA A 353 14.81 -1.25 -11.20
CA ALA A 353 14.48 -0.38 -10.07
C ALA A 353 15.72 0.39 -9.58
N ALA A 354 15.49 1.46 -8.80
CA ALA A 354 16.58 2.12 -8.09
C ALA A 354 17.17 1.16 -7.04
N GLY A 355 18.50 1.11 -6.92
CA GLY A 355 19.17 0.19 -6.01
C GLY A 355 20.65 -0.06 -6.33
N ASP A 356 21.29 -0.85 -5.48
CA ASP A 356 22.66 -1.35 -5.68
C ASP A 356 22.61 -2.71 -6.39
N TYR A 357 23.34 -2.82 -7.50
CA TYR A 357 23.42 -4.02 -8.34
C TYR A 357 24.88 -4.44 -8.57
N VAL A 358 25.10 -5.74 -8.69
CA VAL A 358 26.28 -6.29 -9.35
C VAL A 358 25.92 -6.58 -10.80
N ARG A 359 26.66 -5.99 -11.74
CA ARG A 359 26.55 -6.29 -13.17
C ARG A 359 27.58 -7.33 -13.56
N LEU A 360 27.13 -8.50 -13.97
CA LEU A 360 27.97 -9.53 -14.60
C LEU A 360 27.67 -9.53 -16.11
N SER A 361 28.68 -9.32 -16.94
CA SER A 361 28.51 -9.26 -18.40
C SER A 361 29.46 -10.19 -19.14
N VAL A 362 28.94 -10.79 -20.21
CA VAL A 362 29.73 -11.53 -21.20
C VAL A 362 29.61 -10.79 -22.53
N GLU A 363 30.77 -10.47 -23.11
CA GLU A 363 30.89 -9.75 -24.38
C GLU A 363 31.73 -10.56 -25.36
N ASP A 364 31.27 -10.63 -26.60
CA ASP A 364 31.98 -11.24 -27.71
C ASP A 364 32.09 -10.28 -28.90
N ASN A 365 33.07 -10.52 -29.76
CA ASN A 365 33.24 -9.81 -31.03
C ASN A 365 32.80 -10.67 -32.24
N GLY A 366 31.76 -11.48 -32.05
CA GLY A 366 31.29 -12.44 -33.03
C GLY A 366 30.31 -11.87 -34.06
N CYS A 367 29.49 -12.75 -34.63
CA CYS A 367 28.54 -12.40 -35.68
C CYS A 367 27.40 -11.47 -35.25
N GLY A 368 27.18 -11.28 -33.94
CA GLY A 368 26.10 -10.45 -33.41
C GLY A 368 24.69 -11.02 -33.66
N ILE A 369 23.69 -10.30 -33.17
CA ILE A 369 22.27 -10.61 -33.27
C ILE A 369 21.59 -9.43 -33.98
N ALA A 370 20.78 -9.74 -34.99
CA ALA A 370 20.00 -8.72 -35.70
C ALA A 370 18.89 -8.13 -34.79
N GLN A 371 18.63 -6.83 -34.91
CA GLN A 371 17.75 -6.09 -34.01
C GLN A 371 16.31 -6.60 -33.99
N ASP A 372 15.82 -7.11 -35.12
CA ASP A 372 14.49 -7.73 -35.28
C ASP A 372 14.34 -9.06 -34.53
N VAL A 373 15.45 -9.64 -34.08
CA VAL A 373 15.50 -10.96 -33.42
C VAL A 373 15.76 -10.85 -31.92
N ILE A 374 16.28 -9.72 -31.42
CA ILE A 374 16.72 -9.56 -30.02
C ILE A 374 15.59 -9.89 -29.02
N ASP A 375 14.36 -9.44 -29.28
CA ASP A 375 13.25 -9.70 -28.34
C ASP A 375 12.88 -11.19 -28.26
N ARG A 376 13.15 -11.95 -29.33
CA ARG A 376 12.82 -13.37 -29.44
C ARG A 376 13.91 -14.30 -28.93
N VAL A 377 15.12 -13.80 -28.62
CA VAL A 377 16.21 -14.68 -28.17
C VAL A 377 15.97 -15.29 -26.79
N PHE A 378 15.01 -14.77 -26.03
CA PHE A 378 14.56 -15.35 -24.76
C PHE A 378 13.45 -16.39 -24.93
N ASP A 379 12.86 -16.51 -26.11
CA ASP A 379 11.82 -17.50 -26.38
C ASP A 379 12.43 -18.91 -26.31
N PRO A 380 11.80 -19.86 -25.59
CA PRO A 380 12.27 -21.24 -25.57
C PRO A 380 12.40 -21.83 -26.98
N PHE A 381 13.51 -22.52 -27.23
CA PHE A 381 13.85 -23.16 -28.51
C PHE A 381 14.18 -22.21 -29.67
N PHE A 382 14.18 -20.91 -29.44
CA PHE A 382 14.59 -19.95 -30.46
C PHE A 382 16.10 -19.99 -30.69
N THR A 383 16.54 -20.22 -31.92
CA THR A 383 17.95 -20.23 -32.31
C THR A 383 18.12 -19.77 -33.75
N THR A 384 19.16 -18.98 -34.01
CA THR A 384 19.58 -18.57 -35.36
C THR A 384 20.61 -19.54 -35.96
N LYS A 385 21.07 -20.54 -35.18
CA LYS A 385 22.04 -21.56 -35.62
C LYS A 385 21.36 -22.66 -36.45
N PRO A 386 22.09 -23.33 -37.36
CA PRO A 386 21.58 -24.47 -38.13
C PRO A 386 21.04 -25.59 -37.23
N VAL A 387 20.11 -26.39 -37.77
CA VAL A 387 19.47 -27.51 -37.08
C VAL A 387 20.53 -28.44 -36.47
N GLY A 388 20.44 -28.66 -35.14
CA GLY A 388 21.36 -29.51 -34.38
C GLY A 388 22.56 -28.79 -33.74
N GLN A 389 22.80 -27.50 -34.02
CA GLN A 389 23.93 -26.72 -33.48
C GLN A 389 23.53 -25.72 -32.38
N GLY A 390 22.24 -25.58 -32.10
CA GLY A 390 21.72 -24.76 -31.00
C GLY A 390 20.40 -25.34 -30.50
N THR A 391 20.26 -25.47 -29.18
CA THR A 391 19.01 -25.95 -28.57
C THR A 391 17.96 -24.84 -28.40
N GLY A 392 18.39 -23.58 -28.48
CA GLY A 392 17.55 -22.41 -28.19
C GLY A 392 17.04 -22.35 -26.74
N LEU A 393 17.57 -23.18 -25.84
CA LEU A 393 17.14 -23.24 -24.43
C LEU A 393 18.10 -22.50 -23.48
N GLY A 394 19.35 -22.28 -23.88
CA GLY A 394 20.37 -21.72 -22.99
C GLY A 394 19.99 -20.34 -22.46
N LEU A 395 19.65 -19.42 -23.35
CA LEU A 395 19.36 -18.03 -22.99
C LEU A 395 17.99 -17.86 -22.31
N SER A 396 17.00 -18.68 -22.68
CA SER A 396 15.70 -18.70 -22.01
C SER A 396 15.81 -19.17 -20.56
N MET A 397 16.68 -20.15 -20.28
CA MET A 397 16.97 -20.60 -18.90
C MET A 397 17.66 -19.50 -18.08
N VAL A 398 18.66 -18.82 -18.66
CA VAL A 398 19.34 -17.68 -18.02
C VAL A 398 18.34 -16.58 -17.68
N TYR A 399 17.49 -16.21 -18.63
CA TYR A 399 16.46 -15.17 -18.41
C TYR A 399 15.49 -15.54 -17.29
N GLY A 400 14.97 -16.78 -17.29
CA GLY A 400 14.06 -17.25 -16.25
C GLY A 400 14.68 -17.21 -14.85
N PHE A 401 15.91 -17.68 -14.72
CA PHE A 401 16.67 -17.63 -13.46
C PHE A 401 16.89 -16.20 -12.96
N ILE A 402 17.32 -15.28 -13.83
CA ILE A 402 17.59 -13.90 -13.46
C ILE A 402 16.31 -13.17 -13.05
N LYS A 403 15.19 -13.44 -13.73
CA LYS A 403 13.89 -12.89 -13.32
C LYS A 403 13.41 -13.43 -11.98
N GLN A 404 13.64 -14.71 -11.70
CA GLN A 404 13.25 -15.33 -10.43
C GLN A 404 14.03 -14.77 -9.23
N THR A 405 15.25 -14.27 -9.45
CA THR A 405 16.09 -13.61 -8.43
C THR A 405 15.85 -12.09 -8.33
N GLY A 406 14.84 -11.56 -9.04
CA GLY A 406 14.54 -10.12 -9.06
C GLY A 406 15.53 -9.28 -9.88
N GLY A 407 16.38 -9.94 -10.67
CA GLY A 407 17.35 -9.28 -11.54
C GLY A 407 16.80 -8.91 -12.92
N HIS A 408 17.70 -8.41 -13.77
CA HIS A 408 17.38 -8.02 -15.15
C HIS A 408 18.45 -8.51 -16.12
N VAL A 409 18.05 -8.83 -17.35
CA VAL A 409 18.98 -9.18 -18.45
C VAL A 409 18.84 -8.14 -19.53
N GLN A 410 19.97 -7.56 -19.95
CA GLN A 410 20.03 -6.63 -21.09
C GLN A 410 20.97 -7.18 -22.15
N ILE A 411 20.57 -7.08 -23.41
CA ILE A 411 21.38 -7.45 -24.56
C ILE A 411 21.68 -6.19 -25.36
N LYS A 412 22.96 -6.00 -25.69
CA LYS A 412 23.44 -4.99 -26.63
C LYS A 412 24.18 -5.74 -27.73
N SER A 413 23.62 -5.77 -28.92
CA SER A 413 24.18 -6.52 -30.05
C SER A 413 24.00 -5.74 -31.34
N GLU A 414 25.01 -5.82 -32.21
CA GLU A 414 24.93 -5.32 -33.57
C GLU A 414 25.51 -6.38 -34.51
N GLN A 415 24.80 -6.63 -35.63
CA GLN A 415 25.18 -7.67 -36.57
C GLN A 415 26.58 -7.39 -37.13
N GLY A 416 27.48 -8.36 -37.00
CA GLY A 416 28.89 -8.27 -37.42
C GLY A 416 29.84 -7.56 -36.44
N GLN A 417 29.33 -6.97 -35.35
CA GLN A 417 30.18 -6.34 -34.32
C GLN A 417 30.26 -7.13 -33.01
N GLY A 418 29.36 -8.10 -32.82
CA GLY A 418 29.32 -8.99 -31.66
C GLY A 418 28.17 -8.69 -30.71
N THR A 419 28.17 -9.38 -29.57
CA THR A 419 27.08 -9.30 -28.57
C THR A 419 27.63 -9.06 -27.18
N ARG A 420 26.99 -8.18 -26.42
CA ARG A 420 27.19 -8.01 -24.98
C ARG A 420 25.88 -8.32 -24.25
N ILE A 421 25.92 -9.31 -23.38
CA ILE A 421 24.82 -9.68 -22.49
C ILE A 421 25.19 -9.27 -21.07
N CYS A 422 24.36 -8.45 -20.44
CA CYS A 422 24.53 -7.96 -19.07
C CYS A 422 23.45 -8.56 -18.16
N LEU A 423 23.87 -9.23 -17.11
CA LEU A 423 23.04 -9.68 -16.00
C LEU A 423 23.17 -8.67 -14.87
N TYR A 424 22.04 -8.10 -14.44
CA TYR A 424 21.96 -7.19 -13.31
C TYR A 424 21.37 -7.94 -12.12
N LEU A 425 22.18 -8.12 -11.08
CA LEU A 425 21.86 -8.90 -9.89
C LEU A 425 21.75 -7.94 -8.71
N PRO A 426 20.59 -7.85 -8.03
CA PRO A 426 20.41 -6.92 -6.93
C PRO A 426 21.24 -7.35 -5.70
N CYS A 427 21.91 -6.39 -5.06
CA CYS A 427 22.68 -6.62 -3.83
C CYS A 427 21.77 -6.83 -2.61
N ASP A 428 20.67 -6.10 -2.57
CA ASP A 428 19.65 -6.21 -1.53
C ASP A 428 18.51 -7.08 -2.06
N ALA A 429 18.00 -8.02 -1.25
CA ALA A 429 16.77 -8.72 -1.60
C ALA A 429 15.69 -7.67 -1.79
N ALA A 430 15.12 -7.56 -2.99
CA ALA A 430 14.00 -6.68 -3.24
C ALA A 430 12.93 -7.00 -2.20
N THR A 431 12.73 -6.09 -1.26
CA THR A 431 11.64 -6.16 -0.30
C THR A 431 10.40 -5.85 -1.13
N ALA A 432 9.83 -6.91 -1.70
CA ALA A 432 8.57 -6.87 -2.44
C ALA A 432 7.41 -6.61 -1.48
#